data_AF-A0A1H8IRB8-F1
#
_entry.id   AF-A0A1H8IRB8-F1
#
_cell.length_a   1.000
_cell.length_b   1.000
_cell.length_c   1.000
_cell.angle_alpha   90.00
_cell.angle_beta   90.00
_cell.angle_gamma   90.00
#
_symmetry.space_group_name_H-M   'P 1'
#
loop_
_entity.id
_entity.type
_entity.pdbx_description
1 polymer ?
#
loop_
_entity_poly.entity_id
_entity_poly.type
_entity_poly.pdbx_seq_one_letter_code
_entity_poly.pdbx_strand_id
1 'polypeptide(L)'
;MCGIAALQIRDVGLRASLGELMHGMLCGIVDRGPDSAGLAIYNDPTLTPAGTSTVTVLNAELTPDALAAALRDALPPAVGVTVTVTGFGETTLINAQIGTGALEDAITSILPGVQIAGRGEHAAVRKGTGHPLDLAELYDLRSATGSQGLSHTRMATESAVTAAGSHPFTVADDLCLVHNGSFSNHATIRRQLRAEGVTCDSENDSEVAARFIAWCLAAGDTLTTALEKLGSVFDGFYTLVVTTATSMAIVRDPIACKPAIIAETDAWVAMASEYRALAHLPGIESARIFEPAPGVVYTWTLDSTKELVTL
;
A
#
# COMPACT_ATOMS: atom_id res chain seq x y z
N MET A 1 15.45 8.08 -9.24
CA MET A 1 14.16 8.74 -8.89
C MET A 1 13.20 7.61 -8.64
N CYS A 2 12.43 7.58 -7.55
CA CYS A 2 11.56 6.44 -7.24
C CYS A 2 10.70 5.94 -8.41
N GLY A 3 10.37 4.66 -8.40
CA GLY A 3 9.38 4.04 -9.29
C GLY A 3 8.12 3.69 -8.52
N ILE A 4 6.97 3.86 -9.16
CA ILE A 4 5.67 3.41 -8.64
C ILE A 4 4.94 2.65 -9.72
N ALA A 5 4.26 1.58 -9.33
CA ALA A 5 3.36 0.82 -10.18
C ALA A 5 2.18 0.27 -9.38
N ALA A 6 1.02 0.16 -10.02
CA ALA A 6 -0.21 -0.35 -9.41
C ALA A 6 -1.06 -1.08 -10.43
N LEU A 7 -1.76 -2.12 -9.98
CA LEU A 7 -2.65 -2.95 -10.80
C LEU A 7 -3.92 -3.24 -10.02
N GLN A 8 -5.07 -2.98 -10.62
CA GLN A 8 -6.40 -3.34 -10.11
C GLN A 8 -7.06 -4.29 -11.11
N ILE A 9 -7.35 -5.51 -10.67
CA ILE A 9 -7.95 -6.58 -11.48
C ILE A 9 -9.47 -6.58 -11.30
N ARG A 10 -10.19 -6.35 -12.41
CA ARG A 10 -11.65 -6.41 -12.50
C ARG A 10 -12.15 -7.81 -12.86
N ASP A 11 -11.43 -8.50 -13.74
CA ASP A 11 -11.74 -9.89 -14.11
C ASP A 11 -11.20 -10.87 -13.07
N VAL A 12 -12.11 -11.57 -12.39
CA VAL A 12 -11.78 -12.60 -11.39
C VAL A 12 -10.81 -13.66 -11.95
N GLY A 13 -10.90 -13.99 -13.24
CA GLY A 13 -10.04 -14.97 -13.90
C GLY A 13 -8.54 -14.60 -13.90
N LEU A 14 -8.21 -13.31 -13.75
CA LEU A 14 -6.82 -12.84 -13.69
C LEU A 14 -6.27 -12.75 -12.26
N ARG A 15 -7.11 -12.85 -11.23
CA ARG A 15 -6.70 -12.64 -9.82
C ARG A 15 -5.67 -13.67 -9.34
N ALA A 16 -5.71 -14.89 -9.88
CA ALA A 16 -4.72 -15.93 -9.59
C ALA A 16 -3.32 -15.61 -10.16
N SER A 17 -3.21 -14.67 -11.10
CA SER A 17 -1.96 -14.24 -11.71
C SER A 17 -1.49 -12.87 -11.24
N LEU A 18 -2.15 -12.27 -10.25
CA LEU A 18 -1.82 -10.91 -9.76
C LEU A 18 -0.32 -10.79 -9.42
N GLY A 19 0.21 -11.75 -8.67
CA GLY A 19 1.59 -11.77 -8.23
C GLY A 19 2.60 -11.78 -9.37
N GLU A 20 2.39 -12.65 -10.36
CA GLU A 20 3.24 -12.73 -11.55
C GLU A 20 3.17 -11.43 -12.38
N LEU A 21 1.98 -10.86 -12.55
CA LEU A 21 1.81 -9.58 -13.25
C LEU A 21 2.52 -8.44 -12.52
N MET A 22 2.34 -8.35 -11.20
CA MET A 22 2.98 -7.35 -10.33
C MET A 22 4.51 -7.52 -10.30
N HIS A 23 5.02 -8.74 -10.32
CA HIS A 23 6.46 -8.99 -10.43
C HIS A 23 7.01 -8.40 -11.74
N GLY A 24 6.38 -8.67 -12.88
CA GLY A 24 6.78 -8.07 -14.15
C GLY A 24 6.75 -6.53 -14.13
N MET A 25 5.72 -5.96 -13.47
CA MET A 25 5.63 -4.49 -13.30
C MET A 25 6.78 -3.95 -12.45
N LEU A 26 7.15 -4.66 -11.38
CA LEU A 26 8.27 -4.31 -10.51
C LEU A 26 9.60 -4.33 -11.26
N CYS A 27 9.85 -5.33 -12.12
CA CYS A 27 11.02 -5.36 -12.99
C CYS A 27 11.10 -4.11 -13.88
N GLY A 28 9.96 -3.62 -14.38
CA GLY A 28 9.92 -2.42 -15.22
C GLY A 28 10.25 -1.12 -14.49
N ILE A 29 10.22 -1.10 -13.16
CA ILE A 29 10.51 0.08 -12.34
C ILE A 29 11.73 -0.09 -11.40
N VAL A 30 12.46 -1.19 -11.47
CA VAL A 30 13.59 -1.47 -10.56
C VAL A 30 14.73 -0.45 -10.70
N ASP A 31 15.08 -0.07 -11.93
CA ASP A 31 16.18 0.86 -12.24
C ASP A 31 15.94 2.27 -11.69
N ARG A 32 14.70 2.57 -11.30
CA ARG A 32 14.31 3.86 -10.74
C ARG A 32 14.82 4.02 -9.29
N GLY A 33 14.94 2.93 -8.53
CA GLY A 33 15.35 2.97 -7.13
C GLY A 33 15.70 1.60 -6.54
N PRO A 34 17.00 1.27 -6.40
CA PRO A 34 17.43 -0.04 -5.91
C PRO A 34 17.57 -0.12 -4.38
N ASP A 35 17.38 0.96 -3.63
CA ASP A 35 17.77 1.03 -2.22
C ASP A 35 16.78 0.30 -1.30
N SER A 36 15.50 0.32 -1.66
CA SER A 36 14.42 -0.32 -0.91
C SER A 36 13.18 -0.45 -1.76
N ALA A 37 12.31 -1.39 -1.40
CA ALA A 37 11.03 -1.58 -2.04
C ALA A 37 9.92 -1.87 -1.02
N GLY A 38 8.70 -1.68 -1.46
CA GLY A 38 7.54 -2.18 -0.74
C GLY A 38 6.36 -2.43 -1.67
N LEU A 39 5.51 -3.32 -1.19
CA LEU A 39 4.39 -3.91 -1.90
C LEU A 39 3.17 -3.94 -0.98
N ALA A 40 1.99 -3.62 -1.52
CA ALA A 40 0.72 -3.99 -0.91
C ALA A 40 -0.02 -4.93 -1.86
N ILE A 41 -0.58 -6.00 -1.33
CA ILE A 41 -1.45 -6.93 -2.05
C ILE A 41 -2.80 -6.98 -1.34
N TYR A 42 -3.88 -6.94 -2.11
CA TYR A 42 -5.24 -6.90 -1.59
C TYR A 42 -6.02 -8.17 -1.90
N ASN A 43 -6.71 -8.70 -0.89
CA ASN A 43 -7.60 -9.86 -0.99
C ASN A 43 -6.87 -11.13 -1.44
N ASP A 44 -5.65 -11.32 -0.95
CA ASP A 44 -4.96 -12.60 -1.08
C ASP A 44 -5.38 -13.49 0.10
N PRO A 45 -5.98 -14.68 -0.11
CA PRO A 45 -6.50 -15.50 0.98
C PRO A 45 -5.41 -16.07 1.90
N THR A 46 -4.15 -16.08 1.46
CA THR A 46 -3.01 -16.52 2.27
C THR A 46 -2.44 -15.39 3.13
N LEU A 47 -2.45 -14.15 2.61
CA LEU A 47 -1.89 -12.98 3.30
C LEU A 47 -2.94 -12.24 4.14
N THR A 48 -4.18 -12.18 3.68
CA THR A 48 -5.33 -11.57 4.34
C THR A 48 -6.49 -12.57 4.39
N PRO A 49 -6.43 -13.61 5.25
CA PRO A 49 -7.48 -14.61 5.32
C PRO A 49 -8.84 -14.00 5.69
N ALA A 50 -9.90 -14.47 5.06
CA ALA A 50 -11.25 -13.96 5.28
C ALA A 50 -11.66 -14.05 6.76
N GLY A 51 -12.26 -12.98 7.29
CA GLY A 51 -12.68 -12.88 8.69
C GLY A 51 -11.53 -12.67 9.69
N THR A 52 -10.34 -12.30 9.21
CA THR A 52 -9.22 -11.89 10.06
C THR A 52 -8.86 -10.43 9.81
N SER A 53 -8.37 -9.75 10.85
CA SER A 53 -7.56 -8.55 10.67
C SER A 53 -6.11 -8.94 10.41
N THR A 54 -5.45 -8.14 9.59
CA THR A 54 -4.04 -8.25 9.24
C THR A 54 -3.32 -6.99 9.71
N VAL A 55 -2.25 -7.16 10.49
CA VAL A 55 -1.35 -6.08 10.88
C VAL A 55 0.07 -6.45 10.45
N THR A 56 0.71 -5.54 9.74
CA THR A 56 2.11 -5.64 9.34
C THR A 56 2.94 -4.78 10.29
N VAL A 57 4.00 -5.35 10.85
CA VAL A 57 4.99 -4.64 11.65
C VAL A 57 6.38 -4.72 11.04
N LEU A 58 7.24 -3.75 11.37
CA LEU A 58 8.64 -3.75 10.96
C LEU A 58 9.56 -4.10 12.13
N ASN A 59 10.63 -4.84 11.82
CA ASN A 59 11.74 -5.15 12.72
C ASN A 59 11.26 -5.71 14.07
N ALA A 60 10.29 -6.62 14.04
CA ALA A 60 9.82 -7.31 15.24
C ALA A 60 10.98 -8.03 15.93
N GLU A 61 11.19 -7.75 17.22
CA GLU A 61 12.29 -8.32 18.00
C GLU A 61 12.08 -9.79 18.36
N LEU A 62 10.83 -10.28 18.25
CA LEU A 62 10.46 -11.67 18.49
C LEU A 62 10.42 -12.46 17.18
N THR A 63 10.79 -13.74 17.24
CA THR A 63 10.55 -14.66 16.13
C THR A 63 9.04 -14.84 15.89
N PRO A 64 8.61 -15.22 14.68
CA PRO A 64 7.20 -15.45 14.39
C PRO A 64 6.51 -16.39 15.39
N ASP A 65 7.14 -17.51 15.74
CA ASP A 65 6.59 -18.47 16.71
C ASP A 65 6.45 -17.89 18.12
N ALA A 66 7.44 -17.12 18.57
CA ALA A 66 7.42 -16.48 19.88
C ALA A 66 6.36 -15.38 19.95
N LEU A 67 6.23 -14.57 18.89
CA LEU A 67 5.19 -13.54 18.81
C LEU A 67 3.80 -14.16 18.75
N ALA A 68 3.61 -15.24 17.98
CA ALA A 68 2.36 -15.98 17.93
C ALA A 68 1.98 -16.59 19.29
N ALA A 69 2.95 -17.08 20.06
CA ALA A 69 2.71 -17.55 21.42
C ALA A 69 2.29 -16.40 22.36
N ALA A 70 3.04 -15.29 22.36
CA ALA A 70 2.74 -14.12 23.19
C ALA A 70 1.36 -13.53 22.88
N LEU A 71 0.98 -13.44 21.61
CA LEU A 71 -0.34 -12.96 21.19
C LEU A 71 -1.47 -13.88 21.65
N ARG A 72 -1.28 -15.21 21.56
CA ARG A 72 -2.28 -16.17 22.06
C ARG A 72 -2.47 -16.08 23.58
N ASP A 73 -1.42 -15.78 24.32
CA ASP A 73 -1.49 -15.62 25.78
C ASP A 73 -2.13 -14.27 26.18
N ALA A 74 -1.91 -13.21 25.38
CA ALA A 74 -2.42 -11.87 25.65
C ALA A 74 -3.87 -11.66 25.21
N LEU A 75 -4.31 -12.33 24.13
CA LEU A 75 -5.66 -12.21 23.62
C LEU A 75 -6.64 -13.02 24.49
N PRO A 76 -7.87 -12.52 24.72
CA PRO A 76 -8.85 -13.25 25.52
C PRO A 76 -9.04 -14.67 24.98
N PRO A 77 -9.20 -15.69 25.86
CA PRO A 77 -9.55 -17.04 25.45
C PRO A 77 -10.99 -17.08 24.94
N ALA A 78 -11.24 -16.48 23.78
CA ALA A 78 -12.43 -16.71 22.99
C ALA A 78 -12.20 -17.96 22.16
N VAL A 79 -13.20 -18.85 22.12
CA VAL A 79 -13.16 -20.06 21.31
C VAL A 79 -12.87 -19.68 19.85
N GLY A 80 -11.73 -20.11 19.31
CA GLY A 80 -11.41 -20.00 17.88
C GLY A 80 -10.39 -18.93 17.47
N VAL A 81 -9.81 -18.14 18.37
CA VAL A 81 -8.78 -17.14 17.99
C VAL A 81 -7.56 -17.83 17.40
N THR A 82 -7.48 -17.86 16.08
CA THR A 82 -6.33 -18.34 15.32
C THR A 82 -5.42 -17.15 15.06
N VAL A 83 -4.20 -17.21 15.61
CA VAL A 83 -3.16 -16.22 15.34
C VAL A 83 -2.14 -16.84 14.40
N THR A 84 -1.92 -16.22 13.25
CA THR A 84 -0.86 -16.58 12.31
C THR A 84 0.15 -15.44 12.27
N VAL A 85 1.43 -15.78 12.34
CA VAL A 85 2.53 -14.81 12.22
C VAL A 85 3.50 -15.32 11.16
N THR A 86 3.85 -14.48 10.19
CA THR A 86 4.75 -14.83 9.09
C THR A 86 5.80 -13.75 8.89
N GLY A 87 7.08 -14.15 8.87
CA GLY A 87 8.21 -13.25 8.73
C GLY A 87 8.70 -13.15 7.27
N PHE A 88 9.06 -11.94 6.87
CA PHE A 88 9.52 -11.55 5.54
C PHE A 88 10.68 -10.54 5.66
N GLY A 89 11.83 -10.99 6.15
CA GLY A 89 12.98 -10.11 6.45
C GLY A 89 12.62 -9.08 7.52
N GLU A 90 12.68 -7.79 7.16
CA GLU A 90 12.31 -6.68 8.07
C GLU A 90 10.80 -6.58 8.32
N THR A 91 9.96 -7.25 7.53
CA THR A 91 8.50 -7.25 7.72
C THR A 91 8.05 -8.49 8.50
N THR A 92 7.11 -8.33 9.42
CA THR A 92 6.32 -9.44 10.00
C THR A 92 4.83 -9.17 9.83
N LEU A 93 4.10 -10.14 9.27
CA LEU A 93 2.67 -10.07 9.02
C LEU A 93 1.92 -10.92 10.05
N ILE A 94 0.88 -10.36 10.65
CA ILE A 94 0.15 -10.96 11.77
C ILE A 94 -1.33 -10.96 11.44
N ASN A 95 -1.95 -12.14 11.42
CA ASN A 95 -3.39 -12.30 11.20
C ASN A 95 -4.06 -12.82 12.48
N ALA A 96 -5.21 -12.25 12.82
CA ALA A 96 -6.04 -12.77 13.92
C ALA A 96 -7.53 -12.48 13.69
N GLN A 97 -8.40 -13.38 14.16
CA GLN A 97 -9.87 -13.22 14.13
C GLN A 97 -10.38 -12.27 15.22
N ILE A 98 -9.88 -11.04 15.22
CA ILE A 98 -10.28 -9.93 16.10
C ILE A 98 -10.28 -8.64 15.30
N GLY A 99 -10.89 -7.57 15.83
CA GLY A 99 -10.87 -6.27 15.16
C GLY A 99 -9.47 -5.67 15.06
N THR A 100 -9.20 -4.92 13.99
CA THR A 100 -7.85 -4.44 13.65
C THR A 100 -7.24 -3.58 14.75
N GLY A 101 -8.01 -2.69 15.37
CA GLY A 101 -7.53 -1.87 16.50
C GLY A 101 -7.13 -2.71 17.71
N ALA A 102 -7.92 -3.74 18.06
CA ALA A 102 -7.59 -4.63 19.17
C ALA A 102 -6.34 -5.48 18.89
N LEU A 103 -6.12 -5.88 17.64
CA LEU A 103 -4.89 -6.56 17.22
C LEU A 103 -3.68 -5.64 17.35
N GLU A 104 -3.77 -4.40 16.85
CA GLU A 104 -2.70 -3.42 16.95
C GLU A 104 -2.36 -3.09 18.42
N ASP A 105 -3.36 -2.92 19.28
CA ASP A 105 -3.16 -2.69 20.72
C ASP A 105 -2.42 -3.86 21.38
N ALA A 106 -2.83 -5.10 21.07
CA ALA A 106 -2.17 -6.31 21.60
C ALA A 106 -0.72 -6.41 21.13
N ILE A 107 -0.45 -6.16 19.84
CA ILE A 107 0.89 -6.16 19.27
C ILE A 107 1.76 -5.10 19.93
N THR A 108 1.27 -3.87 20.07
CA THR A 108 2.02 -2.75 20.65
C THR A 108 2.29 -2.96 22.15
N SER A 109 1.39 -3.67 22.85
CA SER A 109 1.62 -4.06 24.24
C SER A 109 2.73 -5.11 24.38
N ILE A 110 2.89 -6.02 23.41
CA ILE A 110 3.91 -7.09 23.43
C ILE A 110 5.25 -6.58 22.89
N LEU A 111 5.21 -5.71 21.88
CA LEU A 111 6.37 -5.12 21.22
C LEU A 111 6.33 -3.58 21.35
N PRO A 112 6.64 -3.01 22.52
CA PRO A 112 6.62 -1.57 22.69
C PRO A 112 7.57 -0.86 21.72
N GLY A 113 7.07 0.12 20.98
CA GLY A 113 7.85 0.88 20.00
C GLY A 113 7.98 0.22 18.62
N VAL A 114 7.34 -0.92 18.39
CA VAL A 114 7.26 -1.52 17.06
C VAL A 114 6.56 -0.59 16.08
N GLN A 115 7.03 -0.55 14.84
CA GLN A 115 6.44 0.29 13.80
C GLN A 115 5.38 -0.50 13.03
N ILE A 116 4.16 0.02 12.99
CA ILE A 116 3.09 -0.50 12.15
C ILE A 116 3.31 -0.01 10.72
N ALA A 117 3.38 -0.95 9.76
CA ALA A 117 3.57 -0.68 8.35
C ALA A 117 2.33 -0.92 7.50
N GLY A 118 1.33 -1.62 8.03
CA GLY A 118 0.10 -1.98 7.34
C GLY A 118 -0.94 -2.47 8.33
N ARG A 119 -2.22 -2.21 8.04
CA ARG A 119 -3.35 -2.66 8.86
C ARG A 119 -4.63 -2.71 8.03
N GLY A 120 -5.53 -3.63 8.38
CA GLY A 120 -6.87 -3.75 7.80
C GLY A 120 -7.30 -5.20 7.64
N GLU A 121 -8.35 -5.45 6.87
CA GLU A 121 -8.87 -6.81 6.61
C GLU A 121 -8.53 -7.32 5.21
N HIS A 122 -8.11 -6.42 4.32
CA HIS A 122 -7.95 -6.69 2.89
C HIS A 122 -6.51 -6.51 2.42
N ALA A 123 -5.73 -5.61 3.03
CA ALA A 123 -4.39 -5.25 2.56
C ALA A 123 -3.26 -5.89 3.38
N ALA A 124 -2.37 -6.59 2.69
CA ALA A 124 -1.10 -7.06 3.24
C ALA A 124 0.06 -6.22 2.72
N VAL A 125 0.71 -5.46 3.61
CA VAL A 125 1.88 -4.65 3.28
C VAL A 125 3.16 -5.42 3.60
N ARG A 126 4.12 -5.40 2.67
CA ARG A 126 5.49 -5.91 2.88
C ARG A 126 6.49 -4.91 2.33
N LYS A 127 7.42 -4.46 3.15
CA LYS A 127 8.43 -3.47 2.76
C LYS A 127 9.75 -3.67 3.50
N GLY A 128 10.83 -3.30 2.84
CA GLY A 128 12.18 -3.61 3.29
C GLY A 128 13.24 -2.85 2.52
N THR A 129 14.46 -2.92 3.04
CA THR A 129 15.68 -2.40 2.43
C THR A 129 16.35 -3.45 1.56
N GLY A 130 17.03 -3.01 0.50
CA GLY A 130 17.68 -3.88 -0.47
C GLY A 130 17.02 -3.85 -1.85
N HIS A 131 17.59 -4.64 -2.74
CA HIS A 131 17.22 -4.63 -4.15
C HIS A 131 15.77 -5.11 -4.34
N PRO A 132 14.93 -4.40 -5.12
CA PRO A 132 13.51 -4.72 -5.23
C PRO A 132 13.21 -6.15 -5.69
N LEU A 133 14.04 -6.75 -6.55
CA LEU A 133 13.83 -8.12 -7.02
C LEU A 133 14.19 -9.16 -5.95
N ASP A 134 15.17 -8.88 -5.08
CA ASP A 134 15.50 -9.78 -3.98
C ASP A 134 14.37 -9.76 -2.94
N LEU A 135 13.80 -8.57 -2.70
CA LEU A 135 12.62 -8.41 -1.86
C LEU A 135 11.38 -9.09 -2.46
N ALA A 136 11.21 -9.06 -3.78
CA ALA A 136 10.10 -9.74 -4.45
C ALA A 136 10.15 -11.27 -4.27
N GLU A 137 11.34 -11.86 -4.34
CA GLU A 137 11.56 -13.28 -4.07
C GLU A 137 11.37 -13.59 -2.58
N LEU A 138 11.91 -12.76 -1.68
CA LEU A 138 11.71 -12.88 -0.23
C LEU A 138 10.23 -12.84 0.16
N TYR A 139 9.43 -12.04 -0.55
CA TYR A 139 8.00 -11.88 -0.31
C TYR A 139 7.15 -12.91 -1.06
N ASP A 140 7.76 -13.83 -1.80
CA ASP A 140 7.06 -14.79 -2.65
C ASP A 140 6.02 -14.11 -3.56
N LEU A 141 6.42 -12.97 -4.16
CA LEU A 141 5.49 -12.09 -4.88
C LEU A 141 4.78 -12.82 -6.03
N ARG A 142 5.47 -13.70 -6.74
CA ARG A 142 4.91 -14.41 -7.91
C ARG A 142 3.74 -15.31 -7.55
N SER A 143 3.77 -15.89 -6.34
CA SER A 143 2.71 -16.76 -5.83
C SER A 143 1.51 -15.98 -5.28
N ALA A 144 1.64 -14.66 -5.12
CA ALA A 144 0.55 -13.83 -4.64
C ALA A 144 -0.62 -13.79 -5.63
N THR A 145 -1.82 -13.70 -5.07
CA THR A 145 -3.10 -13.61 -5.76
C THR A 145 -3.86 -12.40 -5.24
N GLY A 146 -5.02 -12.12 -5.82
CA GLY A 146 -5.95 -11.15 -5.26
C GLY A 146 -6.42 -10.12 -6.27
N SER A 147 -6.96 -9.02 -5.75
CA SER A 147 -7.70 -8.04 -6.54
C SER A 147 -6.89 -6.81 -6.92
N GLN A 148 -5.92 -6.41 -6.08
CA GLN A 148 -5.12 -5.20 -6.31
C GLN A 148 -3.70 -5.41 -5.82
N GLY A 149 -2.75 -4.78 -6.51
CA GLY A 149 -1.35 -4.72 -6.13
C GLY A 149 -0.81 -3.31 -6.29
N LEU A 150 0.06 -2.92 -5.37
CA LEU A 150 0.75 -1.64 -5.36
C LEU A 150 2.23 -1.89 -5.08
N SER A 151 3.13 -1.26 -5.82
CA SER A 151 4.57 -1.39 -5.63
C SER A 151 5.30 -0.05 -5.73
N HIS A 152 6.38 0.06 -4.97
CA HIS A 152 7.27 1.22 -5.00
C HIS A 152 8.73 0.77 -4.91
N THR A 153 9.58 1.43 -5.68
CA THR A 153 11.05 1.29 -5.65
C THR A 153 11.66 2.63 -5.28
N ARG A 154 12.46 2.68 -4.23
CA ARG A 154 12.96 3.93 -3.65
C ARG A 154 14.41 4.17 -4.05
N MET A 155 14.70 5.42 -4.43
CA MET A 155 16.06 5.94 -4.53
C MET A 155 16.21 7.03 -3.47
N ALA A 156 16.93 6.75 -2.39
CA ALA A 156 17.19 7.71 -1.34
C ALA A 156 18.22 8.74 -1.82
N THR A 157 17.82 10.02 -1.87
CA THR A 157 18.73 11.12 -2.25
C THR A 157 19.32 11.84 -1.05
N GLU A 158 18.55 11.98 0.04
CA GLU A 158 18.95 12.77 1.22
C GLU A 158 18.59 12.11 2.56
N SER A 159 17.59 11.23 2.54
CA SER A 159 17.06 10.55 3.72
C SER A 159 17.68 9.16 3.91
N ALA A 160 17.72 8.66 5.14
CA ALA A 160 18.16 7.30 5.43
C ALA A 160 17.36 6.23 4.63
N VAL A 161 18.06 5.18 4.21
CA VAL A 161 17.47 3.97 3.64
C VAL A 161 16.98 3.11 4.80
N THR A 162 15.67 3.06 5.02
CA THR A 162 15.02 2.29 6.09
C THR A 162 13.71 1.73 5.56
N ALA A 163 13.30 0.55 6.05
CA ALA A 163 12.01 -0.04 5.69
C ALA A 163 10.83 0.88 6.07
N ALA A 164 10.94 1.60 7.19
CA ALA A 164 9.92 2.55 7.64
C ALA A 164 9.72 3.71 6.66
N GLY A 165 10.81 4.21 6.07
CA GLY A 165 10.79 5.26 5.05
C GLY A 165 10.41 4.76 3.66
N SER A 166 10.25 3.46 3.46
CA SER A 166 9.75 2.86 2.22
C SER A 166 8.24 2.96 2.15
N HIS A 167 7.73 3.18 0.94
CA HIS A 167 6.31 3.06 0.62
C HIS A 167 5.91 1.58 0.48
N PRO A 168 4.60 1.25 0.55
CA PRO A 168 3.49 2.16 0.83
C PRO A 168 3.46 2.69 2.27
N PHE A 169 2.85 3.86 2.44
CA PHE A 169 2.42 4.37 3.74
C PHE A 169 0.97 3.95 3.96
N THR A 170 0.72 3.34 5.12
CA THR A 170 -0.59 2.85 5.54
C THR A 170 -0.91 3.41 6.91
N VAL A 171 -1.96 4.22 6.99
CA VAL A 171 -2.29 5.04 8.17
C VAL A 171 -3.73 4.85 8.66
N ALA A 172 -4.51 4.07 7.91
CA ALA A 172 -5.87 3.66 8.18
C ALA A 172 -6.07 2.27 7.60
N ASP A 173 -7.15 1.59 8.01
CA ASP A 173 -7.45 0.24 7.55
C ASP A 173 -7.55 0.22 6.01
N ASP A 174 -6.75 -0.67 5.41
CA ASP A 174 -6.70 -0.95 3.97
C ASP A 174 -6.33 0.22 3.06
N LEU A 175 -5.89 1.36 3.61
CA LEU A 175 -5.48 2.53 2.85
C LEU A 175 -3.96 2.53 2.62
N CYS A 176 -3.52 2.32 1.38
CA CYS A 176 -2.10 2.40 1.02
C CYS A 176 -1.84 3.60 0.09
N LEU A 177 -0.76 4.34 0.36
CA LEU A 177 -0.29 5.44 -0.49
C LEU A 177 1.15 5.21 -0.95
N VAL A 178 1.38 5.27 -2.26
CA VAL A 178 2.72 5.45 -2.85
C VAL A 178 2.82 6.84 -3.45
N HIS A 179 3.99 7.46 -3.27
CA HIS A 179 4.26 8.82 -3.67
C HIS A 179 5.61 8.90 -4.35
N ASN A 180 5.61 9.42 -5.58
CA ASN A 180 6.83 9.81 -6.27
C ASN A 180 6.84 11.33 -6.40
N GLY A 181 7.63 12.00 -5.57
CA GLY A 181 7.57 13.45 -5.48
C GLY A 181 8.15 13.99 -4.20
N SER A 182 7.84 15.26 -3.93
CA SER A 182 8.06 15.90 -2.65
C SER A 182 7.00 16.97 -2.40
N PHE A 183 6.44 16.98 -1.20
CA PHE A 183 5.58 18.06 -0.72
C PHE A 183 6.41 19.08 0.07
N SER A 184 6.43 20.31 -0.39
CA SER A 184 7.20 21.41 0.21
C SER A 184 6.58 21.99 1.48
N ASN A 185 5.25 21.90 1.63
CA ASN A 185 4.52 22.51 2.75
C ASN A 185 4.01 21.47 3.79
N HIS A 186 4.45 20.21 3.72
CA HIS A 186 4.00 19.11 4.58
C HIS A 186 4.16 19.40 6.08
N ALA A 187 5.21 20.11 6.50
CA ALA A 187 5.41 20.47 7.90
C ALA A 187 4.30 21.39 8.45
N THR A 188 3.73 22.26 7.60
CA THR A 188 2.58 23.11 7.95
C THR A 188 1.32 22.28 8.08
N ILE A 189 1.08 21.39 7.12
CA ILE A 189 -0.10 20.52 7.10
C ILE A 189 -0.08 19.55 8.28
N ARG A 190 1.09 19.01 8.63
CA ARG A 190 1.26 18.19 9.84
C ARG A 190 0.85 18.92 11.11
N ARG A 191 1.18 20.22 11.25
CA ARG A 191 0.74 21.02 12.41
C ARG A 191 -0.78 21.21 12.43
N GLN A 192 -1.41 21.38 11.26
CA GLN A 192 -2.86 21.49 11.15
C GLN A 192 -3.55 20.18 11.53
N LEU A 193 -3.09 19.04 10.97
CA LEU A 193 -3.59 17.71 11.31
C LEU A 193 -3.47 17.41 12.82
N ARG A 194 -2.35 17.76 13.45
CA ARG A 194 -2.18 17.62 14.90
C ARG A 194 -3.18 18.47 15.71
N ALA A 195 -3.53 19.66 15.22
CA ALA A 195 -4.56 20.50 15.86
C ALA A 195 -5.96 19.87 15.77
N GLU A 196 -6.21 19.07 14.73
CA GLU A 196 -7.42 18.26 14.54
C GLU A 196 -7.36 16.89 15.26
N GLY A 197 -6.31 16.62 16.06
CA GLY A 197 -6.17 15.38 16.82
C GLY A 197 -5.59 14.19 16.04
N VAL A 198 -5.07 14.40 14.83
CA VAL A 198 -4.43 13.35 14.03
C VAL A 198 -2.96 13.18 14.44
N THR A 199 -2.58 11.95 14.79
CA THR A 199 -1.19 11.57 15.07
C THR A 199 -0.40 11.37 13.78
N CYS A 200 0.87 11.78 13.78
CA CYS A 200 1.84 11.45 12.73
C CYS A 200 3.07 10.82 13.38
N ASP A 201 3.50 9.68 12.85
CA ASP A 201 4.52 8.80 13.42
C ASP A 201 5.93 9.13 12.92
N SER A 202 6.04 9.91 11.85
CA SER A 202 7.28 10.31 11.22
C SER A 202 7.24 11.75 10.70
N GLU A 203 8.40 12.21 10.27
CA GLU A 203 8.58 13.50 9.60
C GLU A 203 8.42 13.38 8.07
N ASN A 204 8.07 12.19 7.55
CA ASN A 204 7.96 11.94 6.11
C ASN A 204 6.74 12.65 5.52
N ASP A 205 6.95 13.36 4.41
CA ASP A 205 5.91 14.11 3.71
C ASP A 205 4.78 13.22 3.16
N SER A 206 5.14 11.98 2.76
CA SER A 206 4.20 10.99 2.24
C SER A 206 3.27 10.47 3.34
N GLU A 207 3.75 10.35 4.57
CA GLU A 207 2.89 9.99 5.70
C GLU A 207 1.89 11.12 5.98
N VAL A 208 2.33 12.39 5.98
CA VAL A 208 1.44 13.54 6.18
C VAL A 208 0.35 13.56 5.11
N ALA A 209 0.68 13.29 3.85
CA ALA A 209 -0.29 13.16 2.77
C ALA A 209 -1.27 12.00 3.00
N ALA A 210 -0.78 10.82 3.41
CA ALA A 210 -1.62 9.68 3.72
C ALA A 210 -2.57 9.98 4.90
N ARG A 211 -2.07 10.62 5.96
CA ARG A 211 -2.85 11.03 7.14
C ARG A 211 -3.92 12.06 6.78
N PHE A 212 -3.61 13.01 5.89
CA PHE A 212 -4.60 13.96 5.38
C PHE A 212 -5.73 13.27 4.63
N ILE A 213 -5.41 12.33 3.73
CA ILE A 213 -6.42 11.56 3.00
C ILE A 213 -7.28 10.75 3.97
N ALA A 214 -6.67 10.04 4.92
CA ALA A 214 -7.39 9.28 5.94
C ALA A 214 -8.32 10.18 6.77
N TRP A 215 -7.88 11.38 7.13
CA TRP A 215 -8.69 12.36 7.85
C TRP A 215 -9.90 12.82 7.02
N CYS A 216 -9.73 13.10 5.72
CA CYS A 216 -10.84 13.41 4.81
C CYS A 216 -11.84 12.25 4.70
N LEU A 217 -11.35 11.01 4.53
CA LEU A 217 -12.19 9.81 4.46
C LEU A 217 -12.98 9.59 5.74
N ALA A 218 -12.36 9.78 6.91
CA ALA A 218 -13.03 9.70 8.20
C ALA A 218 -14.11 10.78 8.38
N ALA A 219 -13.98 11.92 7.70
CA ALA A 219 -15.00 12.98 7.65
C ALA A 219 -16.13 12.69 6.63
N GLY A 220 -16.10 11.56 5.93
CA GLY A 220 -17.13 11.13 4.99
C GLY A 220 -16.88 11.54 3.53
N ASP A 221 -15.71 12.08 3.21
CA ASP A 221 -15.35 12.36 1.81
C ASP A 221 -15.12 11.06 1.03
N THR A 222 -15.35 11.11 -0.28
CA THR A 222 -14.89 10.04 -1.19
C THR A 222 -13.38 10.12 -1.40
N LEU A 223 -12.76 9.03 -1.87
CA LEU A 223 -11.33 9.03 -2.22
C LEU A 223 -11.00 10.11 -3.27
N THR A 224 -11.88 10.30 -4.26
CA THR A 224 -11.73 11.35 -5.28
C THR A 224 -11.71 12.73 -4.62
N THR A 225 -12.70 13.04 -3.79
CA THR A 225 -12.81 14.32 -3.09
C THR A 225 -11.62 14.56 -2.15
N ALA A 226 -11.14 13.54 -1.44
CA ALA A 226 -9.96 13.65 -0.58
C ALA A 226 -8.70 14.03 -1.39
N LEU A 227 -8.52 13.46 -2.58
CA LEU A 227 -7.39 13.79 -3.46
C LEU A 227 -7.53 15.16 -4.13
N GLU A 228 -8.75 15.59 -4.48
CA GLU A 228 -9.01 16.95 -4.94
C GLU A 228 -8.67 17.99 -3.86
N LYS A 229 -9.08 17.73 -2.61
CA LYS A 229 -8.70 18.55 -1.45
C LYS A 229 -7.19 18.56 -1.25
N LEU A 230 -6.52 17.41 -1.34
CA LEU A 230 -5.07 17.32 -1.26
C LEU A 230 -4.41 18.23 -2.31
N GLY A 231 -4.86 18.16 -3.57
CA GLY A 231 -4.32 18.99 -4.65
C GLY A 231 -4.54 20.50 -4.48
N SER A 232 -5.50 20.91 -3.63
CA SER A 232 -5.73 22.32 -3.30
C SER A 232 -4.92 22.83 -2.09
N VAL A 233 -4.39 21.93 -1.26
CA VAL A 233 -3.74 22.26 0.02
C VAL A 233 -2.23 21.99 -0.02
N PHE A 234 -1.79 20.96 -0.73
CA PHE A 234 -0.40 20.53 -0.76
C PHE A 234 0.37 21.21 -1.90
N ASP A 235 1.52 21.79 -1.56
CA ASP A 235 2.44 22.40 -2.52
C ASP A 235 3.59 21.43 -2.79
N GLY A 236 3.91 21.20 -4.06
CA GLY A 236 5.02 20.35 -4.45
C GLY A 236 4.89 19.80 -5.86
N PHE A 237 5.69 18.80 -6.15
CA PHE A 237 5.60 18.01 -7.37
C PHE A 237 5.43 16.55 -6.98
N TYR A 238 4.47 15.86 -7.58
CA TYR A 238 4.11 14.52 -7.15
C TYR A 238 3.33 13.76 -8.21
N THR A 239 3.50 12.45 -8.19
CA THR A 239 2.49 11.50 -8.64
C THR A 239 2.12 10.63 -7.44
N LEU A 240 0.82 10.54 -7.16
CA LEU A 240 0.27 9.65 -6.14
C LEU A 240 -0.47 8.50 -6.78
N VAL A 241 -0.34 7.32 -6.18
CA VAL A 241 -1.33 6.25 -6.31
C VAL A 241 -1.81 5.90 -4.91
N VAL A 242 -3.12 5.89 -4.72
CA VAL A 242 -3.76 5.60 -3.43
C VAL A 242 -4.76 4.50 -3.63
N THR A 243 -4.68 3.46 -2.81
CA THR A 243 -5.57 2.30 -2.85
C THR A 243 -6.31 2.13 -1.53
N THR A 244 -7.57 1.73 -1.62
CA THR A 244 -8.39 1.21 -0.51
C THR A 244 -8.73 -0.26 -0.80
N ALA A 245 -9.47 -0.91 0.09
CA ALA A 245 -9.95 -2.29 -0.12
C ALA A 245 -10.61 -2.52 -1.50
N THR A 246 -11.29 -1.51 -2.05
CA THR A 246 -12.06 -1.62 -3.30
C THR A 246 -11.75 -0.56 -4.35
N SER A 247 -10.91 0.43 -4.06
CA SER A 247 -10.68 1.54 -4.99
C SER A 247 -9.20 1.81 -5.21
N MET A 248 -8.87 2.31 -6.40
CA MET A 248 -7.58 2.83 -6.76
C MET A 248 -7.77 4.23 -7.33
N ALA A 249 -6.97 5.19 -6.89
CA ALA A 249 -7.00 6.54 -7.40
C ALA A 249 -5.59 7.07 -7.69
N ILE A 250 -5.49 7.90 -8.71
CA ILE A 250 -4.24 8.43 -9.25
C ILE A 250 -4.41 9.93 -9.47
N VAL A 251 -3.41 10.70 -9.04
CA VAL A 251 -3.35 12.13 -9.27
C VAL A 251 -1.90 12.57 -9.48
N ARG A 252 -1.69 13.51 -10.41
CA ARG A 252 -0.43 14.23 -10.59
C ARG A 252 -0.56 15.65 -10.08
N ASP A 253 0.55 16.24 -9.72
CA ASP A 253 0.64 17.68 -9.46
C ASP A 253 0.15 18.52 -10.67
N PRO A 254 -0.26 19.78 -10.46
CA PRO A 254 -0.80 20.65 -11.53
C PRO A 254 0.14 20.97 -12.69
N ILE A 255 1.44 20.64 -12.58
CA ILE A 255 2.42 20.80 -13.67
C ILE A 255 2.87 19.46 -14.24
N ALA A 256 2.32 18.35 -13.74
CA ALA A 256 2.63 16.99 -14.18
C ALA A 256 4.14 16.68 -14.18
N CYS A 257 4.87 17.15 -13.17
CA CYS A 257 6.33 17.07 -13.14
C CYS A 257 6.87 15.63 -13.12
N LYS A 258 6.13 14.70 -12.51
CA LYS A 258 6.53 13.30 -12.36
C LYS A 258 5.80 12.41 -13.38
N PRO A 259 6.50 11.45 -14.01
CA PRO A 259 5.91 10.65 -15.08
C PRO A 259 4.86 9.67 -14.54
N ALA A 260 3.85 9.40 -15.35
CA ALA A 260 2.79 8.46 -15.05
C ALA A 260 2.13 8.03 -16.36
N ILE A 261 1.98 6.73 -16.56
CA ILE A 261 1.21 6.15 -17.66
C ILE A 261 0.11 5.30 -17.03
N ILE A 262 -1.13 5.50 -17.48
CA ILE A 262 -2.26 4.63 -17.16
C ILE A 262 -2.55 3.79 -18.40
N ALA A 263 -2.81 2.51 -18.18
CA ALA A 263 -3.39 1.61 -19.17
C ALA A 263 -4.62 0.94 -18.56
N GLU A 264 -5.71 0.85 -19.34
CA GLU A 264 -6.93 0.18 -18.88
C GLU A 264 -7.55 -0.68 -19.98
N THR A 265 -8.11 -1.81 -19.56
CA THR A 265 -8.96 -2.71 -20.33
C THR A 265 -10.26 -2.95 -19.55
N ASP A 266 -11.17 -3.76 -20.10
CA ASP A 266 -12.33 -4.22 -19.34
C ASP A 266 -11.92 -5.12 -18.16
N ALA A 267 -10.79 -5.82 -18.27
CA ALA A 267 -10.33 -6.82 -17.30
C ALA A 267 -9.46 -6.24 -16.17
N TRP A 268 -8.78 -5.11 -16.39
CA TRP A 268 -7.87 -4.51 -15.41
C TRP A 268 -7.57 -3.04 -15.68
N VAL A 269 -7.10 -2.34 -14.65
CA VAL A 269 -6.50 -0.99 -14.73
C VAL A 269 -5.11 -1.05 -14.13
N ALA A 270 -4.14 -0.46 -14.81
CA ALA A 270 -2.78 -0.37 -14.32
C ALA A 270 -2.22 1.04 -14.47
N MET A 271 -1.30 1.38 -13.58
CA MET A 271 -0.48 2.58 -13.68
C MET A 271 0.96 2.24 -13.38
N ALA A 272 1.88 2.89 -14.10
CA ALA A 272 3.28 2.87 -13.74
C ALA A 272 3.97 4.20 -14.06
N SER A 273 5.13 4.40 -13.45
CA SER A 273 6.03 5.50 -13.80
C SER A 273 6.57 5.38 -15.24
N GLU A 274 6.63 4.17 -15.80
CA GLU A 274 7.20 3.90 -17.12
C GLU A 274 6.39 2.82 -17.87
N TYR A 275 6.19 3.01 -19.17
CA TYR A 275 5.39 2.10 -20.00
C TYR A 275 5.96 0.67 -20.04
N ARG A 276 7.27 0.49 -19.94
CA ARG A 276 7.89 -0.85 -19.93
C ARG A 276 7.38 -1.74 -18.79
N ALA A 277 6.92 -1.15 -17.69
CA ALA A 277 6.30 -1.89 -16.59
C ALA A 277 4.89 -2.37 -16.93
N LEU A 278 4.24 -1.86 -17.99
CA LEU A 278 2.89 -2.27 -18.40
C LEU A 278 2.89 -3.18 -19.63
N ALA A 279 4.01 -3.21 -20.37
CA ALA A 279 4.11 -3.81 -21.70
C ALA A 279 3.89 -5.34 -21.74
N HIS A 280 3.99 -6.03 -20.61
CA HIS A 280 3.75 -7.48 -20.51
C HIS A 280 2.34 -7.82 -20.02
N LEU A 281 1.51 -6.83 -19.66
CA LEU A 281 0.16 -7.10 -19.16
C LEU A 281 -0.73 -7.70 -20.27
N PRO A 282 -1.61 -8.66 -19.95
CA PRO A 282 -2.43 -9.34 -20.93
C PRO A 282 -3.41 -8.36 -21.60
N GLY A 283 -3.41 -8.34 -22.94
CA GLY A 283 -4.30 -7.47 -23.72
C GLY A 283 -3.83 -6.02 -23.85
N ILE A 284 -2.59 -5.70 -23.46
CA ILE A 284 -2.02 -4.35 -23.51
C ILE A 284 -2.09 -3.71 -24.91
N GLU A 285 -2.03 -4.50 -25.98
CA GLU A 285 -2.15 -4.05 -27.37
C GLU A 285 -3.51 -3.44 -27.71
N SER A 286 -4.54 -3.78 -26.93
CA SER A 286 -5.90 -3.27 -27.06
C SER A 286 -6.27 -2.26 -25.96
N ALA A 287 -5.37 -2.03 -25.00
CA ALA A 287 -5.63 -1.19 -23.85
C ALA A 287 -5.74 0.29 -24.25
N ARG A 288 -6.61 1.02 -23.55
CA ARG A 288 -6.58 2.48 -23.60
C ARG A 288 -5.40 2.96 -22.76
N ILE A 289 -4.40 3.55 -23.42
CA ILE A 289 -3.18 4.04 -22.79
C ILE A 289 -3.15 5.57 -22.86
N PHE A 290 -2.90 6.22 -21.74
CA PHE A 290 -2.81 7.68 -21.66
C PHE A 290 -1.96 8.14 -20.47
N GLU A 291 -1.46 9.36 -20.55
CA GLU A 291 -0.91 10.03 -19.37
C GLU A 291 -2.03 10.74 -18.59
N PRO A 292 -2.06 10.66 -17.26
CA PRO A 292 -3.02 11.41 -16.48
C PRO A 292 -2.78 12.92 -16.65
N ALA A 293 -3.87 13.66 -16.86
CA ALA A 293 -3.81 15.12 -17.01
C ALA A 293 -3.35 15.79 -15.70
N PRO A 294 -2.63 16.93 -15.77
CA PRO A 294 -2.18 17.64 -14.57
C PRO A 294 -3.35 18.04 -13.66
N GLY A 295 -3.24 17.76 -12.36
CA GLY A 295 -4.24 18.12 -11.35
C GLY A 295 -5.58 17.39 -11.43
N VAL A 296 -5.75 16.45 -12.36
CA VAL A 296 -7.00 15.66 -12.49
C VAL A 296 -6.88 14.36 -11.69
N VAL A 297 -7.91 14.07 -10.89
CA VAL A 297 -8.02 12.81 -10.15
C VAL A 297 -8.71 11.78 -11.02
N TYR A 298 -8.10 10.61 -11.16
CA TYR A 298 -8.69 9.43 -11.79
C TYR A 298 -8.96 8.40 -10.71
N THR A 299 -10.15 7.79 -10.71
CA THR A 299 -10.55 6.82 -9.69
C THR A 299 -11.29 5.65 -10.32
N TRP A 300 -10.95 4.44 -9.90
CA TRP A 300 -11.61 3.20 -10.29
C TRP A 300 -12.00 2.42 -9.05
N THR A 301 -13.20 1.84 -9.10
CA THR A 301 -13.79 1.10 -7.99
C THR A 301 -14.19 -0.28 -8.47
N LEU A 302 -13.86 -1.27 -7.65
CA LEU A 302 -14.23 -2.66 -7.76
C LEU A 302 -15.67 -2.83 -7.19
N ASP A 303 -16.50 -3.67 -7.83
CA ASP A 303 -17.90 -3.89 -7.44
C ASP A 303 -18.02 -4.81 -6.21
N SER A 304 -18.16 -4.20 -5.03
CA SER A 304 -18.19 -4.89 -3.73
C SER A 304 -19.24 -6.01 -3.62
N THR A 305 -20.31 -5.99 -4.43
CA THR A 305 -21.38 -7.00 -4.37
C THR A 305 -21.07 -8.31 -5.09
N LYS A 306 -20.14 -8.32 -6.05
CA LYS A 306 -19.67 -9.54 -6.73
C LYS A 306 -18.36 -10.06 -6.16
N GLU A 307 -17.60 -9.21 -5.49
CA GLU A 307 -16.18 -9.46 -5.29
C GLU A 307 -15.80 -10.04 -3.94
N LEU A 308 -16.64 -9.84 -2.92
CA LEU A 308 -16.49 -10.44 -1.59
C LEU A 308 -17.17 -11.83 -1.47
N VAL A 309 -17.92 -12.24 -2.50
CA VAL A 309 -18.68 -13.51 -2.54
C VAL A 309 -17.94 -14.60 -3.33
N THR A 310 -16.86 -14.26 -4.05
CA THR A 310 -16.15 -15.17 -4.95
C THR A 310 -14.71 -15.50 -4.50
N LEU A 311 -14.38 -15.25 -3.22
CA LEU A 311 -13.11 -15.60 -2.59
C LEU A 311 -13.37 -16.40 -1.31
#